data_AF-A0A0W8BYU0-F1
#
_entry.id   AF-A0A0W8BYU0-F1
#
_cell.length_a   1.000
_cell.length_b   1.000
_cell.length_c   1.000
_cell.angle_alpha   90.00
_cell.angle_beta   90.00
_cell.angle_gamma   90.00
#
_symmetry.space_group_name_H-M   'P 1'
#
loop_
_entity.id
_entity.type
_entity.pdbx_description
1 polymer ?
#
loop_
_entity_poly.entity_id
_entity_poly.type
_entity_poly.pdbx_seq_one_letter_code
_entity_poly.pdbx_strand_id
1 'polypeptide(L)'
;MDIGTEPIRHFASGPVHSDLLTTALLLCKDDNHHPKHKGKSPRELSNIDRYFFNADPYVVRDDNALGVKVDGFRTRTYKGSLEGVLRRNETVENIPLKYLSLHAVKVMAQFPVRHDWDSPSWSVHEIERIRNKYKCDCKEFYQTGWLCAHILATLHLVDSLDLKMMLRNFPARKPPGRPRKKTRCLDRDGTRKSQYSVNALVKRLTEKPASVINWSILTVQTSSDEEGEETQRNYIGKIKPPFMRGGKWHWDIEYEELEAAPPVQIEELARTVNYSFQMGHNLVPN
;
A
#
# COMPACT_ATOMS: atom_id res chain seq x y z
N MET A 1 26.21 13.89 18.61
CA MET A 1 25.06 13.85 17.70
C MET A 1 23.94 14.61 18.38
N ASP A 2 23.76 15.87 18.03
CA ASP A 2 22.60 16.65 18.48
C ASP A 2 21.37 16.01 17.86
N ILE A 3 20.53 15.40 18.68
CA ILE A 3 19.16 15.06 18.30
C ILE A 3 18.46 16.41 18.24
N GLY A 4 18.50 17.02 17.06
CA GLY A 4 17.89 18.32 16.79
C GLY A 4 16.47 18.33 17.32
N THR A 5 16.20 19.27 18.22
CA THR A 5 14.89 19.53 18.81
C THR A 5 13.97 20.14 17.75
N GLU A 6 13.60 19.35 16.74
CA GLU A 6 12.51 19.76 15.86
C GLU A 6 11.23 19.86 16.70
N PRO A 7 10.56 21.02 16.69
CA PRO A 7 9.30 21.18 17.42
C PRO A 7 8.28 20.17 16.90
N ILE A 8 7.53 19.54 17.80
CA ILE A 8 6.47 18.61 17.44
C ILE A 8 5.45 19.37 16.59
N ARG A 9 5.28 18.93 15.33
CA ARG A 9 4.28 19.45 14.39
C ARG A 9 3.17 18.42 14.24
N HIS A 10 1.94 18.89 14.09
CA HIS A 10 0.76 18.05 13.81
C HIS A 10 0.53 17.83 12.31
N PHE A 11 1.52 18.15 11.49
CA PHE A 11 1.52 17.97 10.05
C PHE A 11 2.89 17.44 9.61
N ALA A 12 2.92 16.74 8.48
CA ALA A 12 4.12 16.17 7.90
C ALA A 12 4.36 16.72 6.48
N SER A 13 5.64 16.83 6.12
CA SER A 13 6.05 17.00 4.73
C SER A 13 5.86 15.70 3.96
N GLY A 14 5.70 15.81 2.65
CA GLY A 14 5.58 14.66 1.77
C GLY A 14 4.91 14.99 0.44
N PRO A 15 4.92 14.03 -0.50
CA PRO A 15 4.19 14.16 -1.75
C PRO A 15 2.68 14.09 -1.50
N VAL A 16 1.92 14.74 -2.37
CA VAL A 16 0.46 14.60 -2.40
C VAL A 16 0.10 13.23 -2.98
N HIS A 17 -1.04 12.65 -2.61
CA HIS A 17 -1.53 11.41 -3.24
C HIS A 17 -2.23 11.70 -4.58
N SER A 18 -2.08 10.80 -5.57
CA SER A 18 -2.71 10.90 -6.90
C SER A 18 -4.23 11.08 -6.84
N ASP A 19 -4.87 10.38 -5.92
CA ASP A 19 -6.33 10.37 -5.78
C ASP A 19 -6.82 11.74 -5.32
N LEU A 20 -6.07 12.40 -4.43
CA LEU A 20 -6.38 13.74 -3.95
C LEU A 20 -6.29 14.79 -5.06
N LEU A 21 -5.29 14.68 -5.94
CA LEU A 21 -5.15 15.56 -7.10
C LEU A 21 -6.26 15.35 -8.13
N THR A 22 -6.67 14.10 -8.33
CA THR A 22 -7.77 13.76 -9.24
C THR A 22 -9.08 14.35 -8.72
N THR A 23 -9.35 14.25 -7.42
CA THR A 23 -10.49 14.91 -6.78
C THR A 23 -10.41 16.43 -6.90
N ALA A 24 -9.25 17.03 -6.64
CA ALA A 24 -9.07 18.48 -6.78
C ALA A 24 -9.36 18.97 -8.22
N LEU A 25 -8.89 18.24 -9.24
CA LEU A 25 -9.19 18.53 -10.65
C LEU A 25 -10.69 18.47 -10.95
N LEU A 26 -11.42 17.50 -10.39
CA LEU A 26 -12.88 17.41 -10.53
C LEU A 26 -13.59 18.60 -9.87
N LEU A 27 -13.11 19.02 -8.69
CA LEU A 27 -13.65 20.17 -7.95
C LEU A 27 -13.43 21.50 -8.67
N CYS A 28 -12.33 21.64 -9.42
CA CYS A 28 -12.05 22.82 -10.25
C CYS A 28 -13.02 22.97 -11.44
N LYS A 29 -13.84 21.95 -11.77
CA LYS A 29 -14.86 22.10 -12.82
C LYS A 29 -15.91 23.12 -12.41
N ASP A 30 -16.39 23.89 -13.38
CA ASP A 30 -17.31 25.02 -13.20
C ASP A 30 -18.59 24.70 -12.40
N ASP A 31 -19.07 23.46 -12.42
CA ASP A 31 -20.28 23.07 -11.71
C ASP A 31 -20.02 22.51 -10.31
N ASN A 32 -18.76 22.29 -9.94
CA ASN A 32 -18.36 21.76 -8.64
C ASN A 32 -17.86 22.80 -7.66
N HIS A 33 -17.77 24.07 -8.06
CA HIS A 33 -17.33 25.14 -7.18
C HIS A 33 -18.08 26.46 -7.40
N HIS A 34 -18.03 27.29 -6.37
CA HIS A 34 -18.49 28.67 -6.42
C HIS A 34 -17.62 29.54 -5.50
N PRO A 35 -17.31 30.80 -5.86
CA PRO A 35 -17.68 31.48 -7.09
C PRO A 35 -16.91 30.97 -8.31
N LYS A 36 -17.55 31.05 -9.47
CA LYS A 36 -16.91 30.76 -10.76
C LYS A 36 -15.93 31.88 -11.13
N HIS A 37 -14.85 31.51 -11.80
CA HIS A 37 -13.84 32.46 -12.29
C HIS A 37 -14.21 33.04 -13.66
N LYS A 38 -14.94 32.29 -14.48
CA LYS A 38 -15.36 32.71 -15.82
C LYS A 38 -16.10 34.05 -15.77
N GLY A 39 -15.59 35.02 -16.52
CA GLY A 39 -16.19 36.35 -16.65
C GLY A 39 -15.86 37.33 -15.52
N LYS A 40 -14.98 36.97 -14.57
CA LYS A 40 -14.53 37.87 -13.51
C LYS A 40 -13.21 38.55 -13.85
N SER A 41 -13.09 39.82 -13.46
CA SER A 41 -11.83 40.57 -13.51
C SER A 41 -10.85 40.10 -12.42
N PRO A 42 -9.54 40.33 -12.57
CA PRO A 42 -8.55 40.03 -11.54
C PRO A 42 -8.87 40.67 -10.18
N ARG A 43 -9.42 41.88 -10.18
CA ARG A 43 -9.84 42.59 -8.96
C ARG A 43 -11.01 41.91 -8.25
N GLU A 44 -11.98 41.38 -9.01
CA GLU A 44 -13.07 40.62 -8.41
C GLU A 44 -12.59 39.29 -7.85
N LEU A 45 -11.61 38.66 -8.51
CA LEU A 45 -11.00 37.42 -8.03
C LEU A 45 -10.22 37.63 -6.73
N SER A 46 -9.45 38.72 -6.61
CA SER A 46 -8.70 39.04 -5.39
C SER A 46 -9.61 39.34 -4.18
N ASN A 47 -10.85 39.73 -4.41
CA ASN A 47 -11.83 40.04 -3.36
C ASN A 47 -12.61 38.80 -2.88
N ILE A 48 -12.38 37.63 -3.47
CA ILE A 48 -13.02 36.39 -3.01
C ILE A 48 -12.35 35.94 -1.71
N ASP A 49 -13.10 35.96 -0.62
CA ASP A 49 -12.66 35.50 0.71
C ASP A 49 -13.03 34.04 0.99
N ARG A 50 -13.85 33.42 0.12
CA ARG A 50 -14.35 32.07 0.32
C ARG A 50 -14.71 31.37 -0.98
N TYR A 51 -14.27 30.12 -1.08
CA TYR A 51 -14.68 29.17 -2.09
C TYR A 51 -15.53 28.07 -1.46
N PHE A 52 -16.50 27.59 -2.22
CA PHE A 52 -17.38 26.49 -1.84
C PHE A 52 -17.27 25.39 -2.89
N PHE A 53 -17.24 24.16 -2.43
CA PHE A 53 -17.07 22.97 -3.26
C PHE A 53 -18.11 21.93 -2.89
N ASN A 54 -18.53 21.10 -3.83
CA ASN A 54 -19.36 19.93 -3.51
C ASN A 54 -18.61 18.96 -2.59
N ALA A 55 -19.33 18.44 -1.59
CA ALA A 55 -18.91 17.24 -0.86
C ALA A 55 -19.03 16.00 -1.77
N ASP A 56 -18.26 14.95 -1.47
CA ASP A 56 -18.07 13.78 -2.33
C ASP A 56 -19.36 13.19 -2.96
N PRO A 57 -20.47 12.98 -2.24
CA PRO A 57 -21.68 12.41 -2.82
C PRO A 57 -22.31 13.29 -3.92
N TYR A 58 -22.06 14.60 -3.87
CA TYR A 58 -22.71 15.61 -4.71
C TYR A 58 -21.81 16.16 -5.81
N VAL A 59 -20.57 15.67 -5.93
CA VAL A 59 -19.65 16.06 -7.00
C VAL A 59 -20.24 15.69 -8.36
N VAL A 60 -20.38 16.68 -9.24
CA VAL A 60 -20.85 16.53 -10.61
C VAL A 60 -19.77 15.82 -11.43
N ARG A 61 -20.12 14.63 -11.91
CA ARG A 61 -19.34 13.78 -12.82
C ARG A 61 -20.31 12.89 -13.61
N ASP A 62 -19.85 12.39 -14.75
CA ASP A 62 -20.72 11.73 -15.74
C ASP A 62 -21.43 10.48 -15.20
N ASP A 63 -20.84 9.82 -14.20
CA ASP A 63 -21.34 8.61 -13.55
C ASP A 63 -22.03 8.86 -12.20
N ASN A 64 -22.26 10.11 -11.80
CA ASN A 64 -22.89 10.44 -10.52
C ASN A 64 -24.30 11.03 -10.68
N ALA A 65 -25.31 10.19 -10.47
CA ALA A 65 -26.71 10.60 -10.48
C ALA A 65 -27.08 11.59 -9.35
N LEU A 66 -26.29 11.64 -8.27
CA LEU A 66 -26.47 12.58 -7.16
C LEU A 66 -25.71 13.89 -7.36
N GLY A 67 -25.02 14.07 -8.49
CA GLY A 67 -24.26 15.27 -8.80
C GLY A 67 -25.17 16.50 -8.82
N VAL A 68 -24.86 17.51 -8.00
CA VAL A 68 -25.63 18.76 -7.97
C VAL A 68 -24.69 19.93 -8.15
N LYS A 69 -25.02 20.83 -9.08
CA LYS A 69 -24.24 22.03 -9.34
C LYS A 69 -24.13 22.94 -8.10
N VAL A 70 -22.95 23.47 -7.82
CA VAL A 70 -22.75 24.51 -6.81
C VAL A 70 -23.21 25.85 -7.37
N ASP A 71 -24.24 26.44 -6.76
CA ASP A 71 -24.80 27.73 -7.15
C ASP A 71 -24.84 28.74 -5.99
N GLY A 72 -25.19 29.99 -6.32
CA GLY A 72 -25.28 31.07 -5.34
C GLY A 72 -26.32 30.83 -4.24
N PHE A 73 -27.38 30.06 -4.50
CA PHE A 73 -28.43 29.79 -3.53
C PHE A 73 -28.02 28.72 -2.52
N ARG A 74 -27.42 27.62 -2.99
CA ARG A 74 -26.84 26.57 -2.15
C ARG A 74 -25.74 27.14 -1.26
N THR A 75 -24.83 27.93 -1.84
CA THR A 75 -23.74 28.56 -1.06
C THR A 75 -24.24 29.55 -0.02
N ARG A 76 -25.25 30.37 -0.32
CA ARG A 76 -25.87 31.25 0.70
C ARG A 76 -26.54 30.45 1.81
N THR A 77 -27.25 29.38 1.47
CA THR A 77 -27.93 28.52 2.45
C THR A 77 -26.92 27.84 3.37
N TYR A 78 -25.86 27.26 2.80
CA TYR A 78 -24.77 26.63 3.55
C TYR A 78 -23.96 27.63 4.40
N LYS A 79 -23.67 28.81 3.85
CA LYS A 79 -23.00 29.88 4.62
C LYS A 79 -23.83 30.28 5.85
N GLY A 80 -25.15 30.44 5.69
CA GLY A 80 -26.06 30.71 6.79
C GLY A 80 -26.02 29.62 7.86
N SER A 81 -25.97 28.34 7.48
CA SER A 81 -25.88 27.25 8.46
C SER A 81 -24.58 27.23 9.25
N LEU A 82 -23.46 27.62 8.64
CA LEU A 82 -22.19 27.79 9.37
C LEU A 82 -22.27 28.91 10.42
N GLU A 83 -23.18 29.86 10.25
CA GLU A 83 -23.46 30.96 11.18
C GLU A 83 -24.61 30.61 12.15
N GLY A 84 -25.07 29.35 12.16
CA GLY A 84 -26.14 28.87 13.04
C GLY A 84 -27.56 29.16 12.54
N VAL A 85 -27.71 29.60 11.29
CA VAL A 85 -29.01 29.95 10.69
C VAL A 85 -29.53 28.81 9.83
N LEU A 86 -30.62 28.19 10.28
CA LEU A 86 -31.39 27.21 9.51
C LEU A 86 -32.72 27.81 9.03
N ARG A 87 -33.31 27.22 7.99
CA ARG A 87 -34.64 27.66 7.53
C ARG A 87 -35.70 27.25 8.54
N ARG A 88 -36.76 28.07 8.67
CA ARG A 88 -37.94 27.70 9.45
C ARG A 88 -38.65 26.52 8.78
N ASN A 89 -39.17 25.59 9.59
CA ASN A 89 -39.90 24.40 9.14
C ASN A 89 -39.11 23.51 8.17
N GLU A 90 -37.80 23.40 8.38
CA GLU A 90 -36.95 22.55 7.56
C GLU A 90 -37.18 21.06 7.87
N THR A 91 -37.11 20.21 6.84
CA THR A 91 -37.33 18.76 6.98
C THR A 91 -36.00 18.00 6.96
N VAL A 92 -35.97 16.81 7.59
CA VAL A 92 -34.75 16.00 7.74
C VAL A 92 -34.21 15.59 6.37
N GLU A 93 -35.08 15.31 5.41
CA GLU A 93 -34.72 14.88 4.05
C GLU A 93 -33.93 15.96 3.30
N ASN A 94 -34.14 17.22 3.64
CA ASN A 94 -33.44 18.33 3.01
C ASN A 94 -32.06 18.60 3.63
N ILE A 95 -31.77 18.09 4.83
CA ILE A 95 -30.54 18.40 5.56
C ILE A 95 -29.28 18.00 4.78
N PRO A 96 -29.16 16.78 4.23
CA PRO A 96 -27.97 16.36 3.50
C PRO A 96 -27.66 17.31 2.35
N LEU A 97 -28.66 17.66 1.55
CA LEU A 97 -28.45 18.52 0.37
C LEU A 97 -28.26 19.99 0.73
N LYS A 98 -28.95 20.54 1.74
CA LYS A 98 -28.88 21.98 2.03
C LYS A 98 -27.69 22.36 2.90
N TYR A 99 -27.26 21.47 3.80
CA TYR A 99 -26.32 21.82 4.86
C TYR A 99 -25.09 20.91 4.96
N LEU A 100 -25.11 19.73 4.34
CA LEU A 100 -23.98 18.78 4.37
C LEU A 100 -23.37 18.52 3.00
N SER A 101 -23.87 19.17 1.95
CA SER A 101 -23.47 18.90 0.57
C SER A 101 -22.30 19.73 0.06
N LEU A 102 -21.79 20.65 0.87
CA LEU A 102 -20.72 21.56 0.51
C LEU A 102 -19.61 21.57 1.57
N HIS A 103 -18.43 21.98 1.12
CA HIS A 103 -17.30 22.37 1.96
C HIS A 103 -16.87 23.78 1.61
N ALA A 104 -16.53 24.59 2.62
CA ALA A 104 -15.99 25.92 2.43
C ALA A 104 -14.48 25.97 2.67
N VAL A 105 -13.78 26.67 1.79
CA VAL A 105 -12.39 27.09 1.96
C VAL A 105 -12.37 28.60 2.13
N LYS A 106 -11.95 29.07 3.31
CA LYS A 106 -11.76 30.49 3.60
C LYS A 106 -10.34 30.92 3.21
N VAL A 107 -10.23 32.04 2.52
CA VAL A 107 -8.98 32.72 2.18
C VAL A 107 -8.71 33.79 3.25
N MET A 108 -7.74 33.53 4.12
CA MET A 108 -7.41 34.32 5.30
C MET A 108 -6.40 35.43 5.02
N ALA A 109 -5.57 35.27 3.99
CA ALA A 109 -4.50 36.22 3.67
C ALA A 109 -4.28 36.32 2.15
N GLN A 110 -3.76 37.47 1.71
CA GLN A 110 -3.50 37.77 0.29
C GLN A 110 -1.99 37.82 0.04
N PHE A 111 -1.38 36.64 -0.09
CA PHE A 111 -0.01 36.49 -0.58
C PHE A 111 0.07 35.26 -1.48
N PRO A 112 0.95 35.22 -2.49
CA PRO A 112 1.07 34.06 -3.36
C PRO A 112 1.63 32.86 -2.60
N VAL A 113 1.11 31.67 -2.87
CA VAL A 113 1.72 30.39 -2.46
C VAL A 113 2.33 29.75 -3.70
N ARG A 114 3.64 29.56 -3.72
CA ARG A 114 4.36 28.92 -4.84
C ARG A 114 4.83 27.56 -4.39
N HIS A 115 4.73 26.59 -5.29
CA HIS A 115 5.30 25.27 -5.11
C HIS A 115 6.63 25.16 -5.85
N ASP A 116 7.63 24.58 -5.21
CA ASP A 116 8.87 24.19 -5.86
C ASP A 116 8.67 22.89 -6.67
N TRP A 117 8.77 23.02 -8.00
CA TRP A 117 8.54 21.89 -8.93
C TRP A 117 9.74 20.95 -9.06
N ASP A 118 10.90 21.35 -8.56
CA ASP A 118 12.08 20.49 -8.52
C ASP A 118 12.00 19.48 -7.35
N SER A 119 11.10 19.72 -6.39
CA SER A 119 10.80 18.82 -5.28
C SER A 119 9.45 18.12 -5.46
N PRO A 120 9.39 16.77 -5.35
CA PRO A 120 8.11 16.07 -5.36
C PRO A 120 7.31 16.24 -4.05
N SER A 121 7.90 16.83 -3.02
CA SER A 121 7.33 16.97 -1.68
C SER A 121 7.13 18.42 -1.29
N TRP A 122 6.08 18.68 -0.50
CA TRP A 122 5.85 19.99 0.10
C TRP A 122 6.75 20.17 1.32
N SER A 123 7.56 21.22 1.28
CA SER A 123 8.39 21.66 2.40
C SER A 123 7.52 22.20 3.55
N VAL A 124 8.08 22.18 4.75
CA VAL A 124 7.42 22.74 5.95
C VAL A 124 7.04 24.20 5.73
N HIS A 125 7.91 24.99 5.08
CA HIS A 125 7.65 26.40 4.81
C HIS A 125 6.44 26.61 3.89
N GLU A 126 6.31 25.82 2.82
CA GLU A 126 5.14 25.90 1.94
C GLU A 126 3.86 25.49 2.69
N ILE A 127 3.93 24.45 3.52
CA ILE A 127 2.80 24.00 4.33
C ILE A 127 2.36 25.10 5.30
N GLU A 128 3.29 25.75 6.01
CA GLU A 128 2.98 26.87 6.90
C GLU A 128 2.35 28.04 6.14
N ARG A 129 2.83 28.36 4.94
CA ARG A 129 2.20 29.38 4.08
C ARG A 129 0.78 29.02 3.69
N ILE A 130 0.52 27.77 3.30
CA ILE A 130 -0.83 27.29 2.98
C ILE A 130 -1.74 27.47 4.19
N ARG A 131 -1.29 27.05 5.37
CA ARG A 131 -2.07 27.10 6.61
C ARG A 131 -2.38 28.52 7.07
N ASN A 132 -1.44 29.43 6.87
CA ASN A 132 -1.64 30.85 7.17
C ASN A 132 -2.59 31.52 6.17
N LYS A 133 -2.68 30.98 4.94
CA LYS A 133 -3.53 31.52 3.89
C LYS A 133 -4.92 30.91 3.84
N TYR A 134 -5.08 29.62 4.09
CA TYR A 134 -6.31 28.89 3.81
C TYR A 134 -6.80 28.08 5.01
N LYS A 135 -8.12 28.00 5.15
CA LYS A 135 -8.79 27.12 6.13
C LYS A 135 -9.97 26.43 5.49
N CYS A 136 -10.00 25.10 5.54
CA CYS A 136 -11.14 24.30 5.06
C CYS A 136 -11.91 23.70 6.23
N ASP A 137 -13.23 23.53 6.06
CA ASP A 137 -14.11 22.89 7.04
C ASP A 137 -14.24 21.36 6.86
N CYS A 138 -13.62 20.77 5.84
CA CYS A 138 -13.67 19.33 5.60
C CYS A 138 -12.85 18.55 6.63
N LYS A 139 -13.22 17.28 6.82
CA LYS A 139 -12.60 16.36 7.77
C LYS A 139 -11.09 16.20 7.54
N GLU A 140 -10.68 16.03 6.29
CA GLU A 140 -9.29 15.76 5.90
C GLU A 140 -8.38 16.92 6.28
N PHE A 141 -8.88 18.17 6.19
CA PHE A 141 -8.14 19.34 6.63
C PHE A 141 -7.94 19.35 8.14
N TYR A 142 -8.95 18.97 8.93
CA TYR A 142 -8.81 18.86 10.38
C TYR A 142 -7.87 17.73 10.80
N GLN A 143 -7.79 16.65 10.01
CA GLN A 143 -6.91 15.52 10.29
C GLN A 143 -5.44 15.80 9.94
N THR A 144 -5.18 16.45 8.81
CA THR A 144 -3.81 16.71 8.32
C THR A 144 -3.29 18.09 8.74
N GLY A 145 -4.18 19.01 9.09
CA GLY A 145 -3.91 20.40 9.41
C GLY A 145 -3.65 21.31 8.21
N TRP A 146 -3.56 20.80 6.97
CA TRP A 146 -3.25 21.63 5.81
C TRP A 146 -3.72 21.07 4.45
N LEU A 147 -3.83 19.75 4.31
CA LEU A 147 -4.00 19.08 3.02
C LEU A 147 -5.40 18.50 2.88
N CYS A 148 -6.11 18.93 1.84
CA CYS A 148 -7.31 18.27 1.33
C CYS A 148 -7.53 18.67 -0.14
N ALA A 149 -8.45 17.99 -0.84
CA ALA A 149 -8.73 18.27 -2.24
C ALA A 149 -9.23 19.71 -2.46
N HIS A 150 -10.01 20.25 -1.52
CA HIS A 150 -10.53 21.62 -1.59
C HIS A 150 -9.41 22.67 -1.51
N ILE A 151 -8.39 22.45 -0.67
CA ILE A 151 -7.23 23.35 -0.58
C ILE A 151 -6.42 23.32 -1.88
N LEU A 152 -6.18 22.13 -2.45
CA LEU A 152 -5.48 22.00 -3.73
C LEU A 152 -6.26 22.64 -4.89
N ALA A 153 -7.58 22.46 -4.92
CA ALA A 153 -8.44 23.13 -5.89
C ALA A 153 -8.38 24.66 -5.73
N THR A 154 -8.37 25.15 -4.48
CA THR A 154 -8.26 26.60 -4.21
C THR A 154 -6.89 27.14 -4.60
N LEU A 155 -5.79 26.41 -4.33
CA LEU A 155 -4.45 26.76 -4.79
C LEU A 155 -4.36 26.84 -6.32
N HIS A 156 -5.01 25.92 -7.02
CA HIS A 156 -5.11 25.97 -8.49
C HIS A 156 -5.84 27.22 -8.97
N LEU A 157 -7.00 27.51 -8.37
CA LEU A 157 -7.84 28.64 -8.76
C LEU A 157 -7.21 30.00 -8.40
N VAL A 158 -6.59 30.12 -7.23
CA VAL A 158 -6.13 31.41 -6.68
C VAL A 158 -4.64 31.65 -6.91
N ASP A 159 -3.80 30.63 -6.76
CA ASP A 159 -2.34 30.74 -6.79
C ASP A 159 -1.72 30.14 -8.07
N SER A 160 -2.56 29.74 -9.04
CA SER A 160 -2.12 29.17 -10.31
C SER A 160 -1.28 27.88 -10.17
N LEU A 161 -1.52 27.09 -9.12
CA LEU A 161 -0.88 25.78 -8.95
C LEU A 161 -1.28 24.84 -10.11
N ASP A 162 -0.32 24.31 -10.87
CA ASP A 162 -0.62 23.41 -11.99
C ASP A 162 -0.88 21.95 -11.55
N LEU A 163 -2.13 21.65 -11.19
CA LEU A 163 -2.53 20.29 -10.79
C LEU A 163 -2.28 19.23 -11.87
N LYS A 164 -2.30 19.59 -13.16
CA LYS A 164 -2.05 18.65 -14.25
C LYS A 164 -0.56 18.31 -14.33
N MET A 165 0.31 19.31 -14.13
CA MET A 165 1.74 19.09 -14.03
C MET A 165 2.10 18.23 -12.81
N MET A 166 1.50 18.49 -11.64
CA MET A 166 1.69 17.62 -10.47
C MET A 166 1.32 16.18 -10.79
N LEU A 167 0.15 15.95 -11.40
CA LEU A 167 -0.32 14.61 -11.73
C LEU A 167 0.61 13.90 -12.74
N ARG A 168 1.18 14.62 -13.71
CA ARG A 168 2.15 14.09 -14.68
C ARG A 168 3.48 13.71 -14.05
N ASN A 169 3.90 14.42 -13.00
CA ASN A 169 5.15 14.17 -12.30
C ASN A 169 5.08 13.01 -11.31
N PHE A 170 3.92 12.35 -11.15
CA PHE A 170 3.89 11.10 -10.40
C PHE A 170 4.74 10.06 -11.13
N PRO A 171 5.65 9.37 -10.42
CA PRO A 171 6.34 8.24 -11.03
C PRO A 171 5.25 7.28 -11.51
N ALA A 172 5.29 6.95 -12.81
CA ALA A 172 4.38 5.98 -13.39
C ALA A 172 4.41 4.74 -12.49
N ARG A 173 3.31 4.45 -11.81
CA ARG A 173 3.19 3.19 -11.07
C ARG A 173 3.52 2.12 -12.11
N LYS A 174 4.54 1.29 -11.84
CA LYS A 174 4.79 0.12 -12.69
C LYS A 174 3.42 -0.55 -12.86
N PRO A 175 2.95 -0.78 -14.11
CA PRO A 175 1.68 -1.47 -14.29
C PRO A 175 1.75 -2.72 -13.42
N PRO A 176 0.68 -3.07 -12.67
CA PRO A 176 0.71 -4.18 -11.75
C PRO A 176 1.36 -5.34 -12.48
N GLY A 177 2.57 -5.72 -12.00
CA GLY A 177 3.40 -6.69 -12.70
C GLY A 177 2.52 -7.89 -13.01
N ARG A 178 2.59 -8.39 -14.25
CA ARG A 178 1.74 -9.48 -14.73
C ARG A 178 1.51 -10.46 -13.58
N PRO A 179 0.26 -10.66 -13.11
CA PRO A 179 0.00 -11.55 -12.00
C PRO A 179 0.77 -12.84 -12.24
N ARG A 180 1.55 -13.28 -11.24
CA ARG A 180 2.30 -14.53 -11.35
C ARG A 180 1.31 -15.57 -11.87
N LYS A 181 1.62 -16.23 -13.00
CA LYS A 181 0.76 -17.28 -13.53
C LYS A 181 0.47 -18.23 -12.37
N LYS A 182 -0.79 -18.36 -11.99
CA LYS A 182 -1.19 -19.34 -10.99
C LYS A 182 -0.83 -20.70 -11.56
N THR A 183 -0.04 -21.46 -10.81
CA THR A 183 0.22 -22.87 -11.06
C THR A 183 -1.14 -23.56 -11.21
N ARG A 184 -1.37 -24.31 -12.29
CA ARG A 184 -2.64 -25.00 -12.50
C ARG A 184 -2.82 -26.03 -11.39
N CYS A 185 -4.06 -26.31 -11.02
CA CYS A 185 -4.40 -27.30 -10.00
C CYS A 185 -3.87 -28.73 -10.29
N LEU A 186 -3.45 -29.01 -11.52
CA LEU A 186 -2.86 -30.28 -11.95
C LEU A 186 -1.36 -30.18 -12.30
N ASP A 187 -0.76 -28.99 -12.19
CA ASP A 187 0.67 -28.83 -12.40
C ASP A 187 1.40 -29.54 -11.25
N ARG A 188 2.02 -30.69 -11.54
CA ARG A 188 2.91 -31.36 -10.60
C ARG A 188 4.15 -30.49 -10.38
N ASP A 189 4.58 -30.38 -9.13
CA ASP A 189 5.85 -29.75 -8.81
C ASP A 189 6.97 -30.47 -9.57
N GLY A 190 7.53 -29.82 -10.59
CA GLY A 190 8.64 -30.39 -11.34
C GLY A 190 9.86 -30.59 -10.43
N THR A 191 10.66 -31.62 -10.69
CA THR A 191 11.86 -32.00 -9.90
C THR A 191 12.84 -30.85 -9.65
N ARG A 192 12.89 -29.86 -10.54
CA ARG A 192 13.73 -28.65 -10.43
C ARG A 192 13.06 -27.44 -9.77
N LYS A 193 11.74 -27.45 -9.57
CA LYS A 193 10.96 -26.32 -9.04
C LYS A 193 10.20 -26.64 -7.75
N SER A 194 10.18 -27.91 -7.34
CA SER A 194 9.63 -28.35 -6.07
C SER A 194 10.35 -27.70 -4.89
N GLN A 195 9.61 -27.47 -3.79
CA GLN A 195 10.17 -27.11 -2.49
C GLN A 195 11.19 -28.16 -1.96
N TYR A 196 11.14 -29.39 -2.48
CA TYR A 196 12.05 -30.47 -2.13
C TYR A 196 13.19 -30.66 -3.16
N SER A 197 13.37 -29.73 -4.10
CA SER A 197 14.54 -29.76 -4.99
C SER A 197 15.83 -29.56 -4.18
N VAL A 198 16.92 -30.23 -4.57
CA VAL A 198 18.20 -30.21 -3.81
C VAL A 198 18.67 -28.79 -3.54
N ASN A 199 18.61 -27.88 -4.52
CA ASN A 199 19.02 -26.48 -4.34
C ASN A 199 18.14 -25.71 -3.34
N ALA A 200 16.83 -25.96 -3.34
CA ALA A 200 15.90 -25.34 -2.40
C ALA A 200 16.13 -25.87 -0.98
N LEU A 201 16.40 -27.18 -0.84
CA LEU A 201 16.70 -27.82 0.43
C LEU A 201 18.04 -27.36 1.00
N VAL A 202 19.11 -27.30 0.21
CA VAL A 202 20.42 -26.77 0.63
C VAL A 202 20.26 -25.33 1.15
N LYS A 203 19.54 -24.46 0.42
CA LYS A 203 19.27 -23.10 0.88
C LYS A 203 18.50 -23.08 2.21
N ARG A 204 17.43 -23.88 2.32
CA ARG A 204 16.60 -23.97 3.53
C ARG A 204 17.38 -24.48 4.74
N LEU A 205 18.21 -25.51 4.57
CA LEU A 205 19.00 -26.11 5.63
C LEU A 205 20.11 -25.18 6.12
N THR A 206 20.69 -24.37 5.22
CA THR A 206 21.66 -23.33 5.60
C THR A 206 21.01 -22.21 6.41
N GLU A 207 19.84 -21.73 6.02
CA GLU A 207 19.13 -20.64 6.72
C GLU A 207 18.42 -21.11 8.01
N LYS A 208 17.88 -22.33 8.00
CA LYS A 208 17.03 -22.91 9.05
C LYS A 208 17.36 -24.40 9.25
N PRO A 209 18.48 -24.74 9.90
CA PRO A 209 18.96 -26.12 10.03
C PRO A 209 18.01 -27.04 10.80
N ALA A 210 17.23 -26.49 11.73
CA ALA A 210 16.22 -27.23 12.50
C ALA A 210 14.90 -27.49 11.75
N SER A 211 14.75 -27.00 10.51
CA SER A 211 13.44 -27.01 9.81
C SER A 211 12.99 -28.36 9.27
N VAL A 212 13.81 -29.41 9.43
CA VAL A 212 13.58 -30.78 8.96
C VAL A 212 13.61 -31.80 10.10
N ILE A 213 13.61 -31.35 11.36
CA ILE A 213 13.59 -32.26 12.51
C ILE A 213 12.31 -33.12 12.46
N ASN A 214 12.47 -34.40 12.78
CA ASN A 214 11.43 -35.43 12.76
C ASN A 214 10.82 -35.71 11.37
N TRP A 215 11.43 -35.22 10.30
CA TRP A 215 11.03 -35.63 8.96
C TRP A 215 11.36 -37.11 8.74
N SER A 216 10.40 -37.82 8.15
CA SER A 216 10.58 -39.21 7.75
C SER A 216 11.19 -39.27 6.36
N ILE A 217 12.27 -40.01 6.18
CA ILE A 217 13.01 -40.12 4.93
C ILE A 217 13.27 -41.57 4.55
N LEU A 218 13.43 -41.82 3.26
CA LEU A 218 13.87 -43.07 2.68
C LEU A 218 15.34 -42.98 2.29
N THR A 219 16.11 -43.99 2.69
CA THR A 219 17.48 -44.20 2.24
C THR A 219 17.60 -45.56 1.57
N VAL A 220 18.29 -45.61 0.43
CA VAL A 220 18.60 -46.85 -0.29
C VAL A 220 19.89 -47.43 0.28
N GLN A 221 19.89 -48.72 0.60
CA GLN A 221 21.13 -49.48 0.79
C GLN A 221 21.19 -50.62 -0.22
N THR A 222 22.38 -50.86 -0.74
CA THR A 222 22.67 -51.97 -1.64
C THR A 222 23.46 -53.02 -0.87
N SER A 223 22.98 -54.26 -0.85
CA SER A 223 23.73 -55.42 -0.36
C SER A 223 24.01 -56.35 -1.52
N SER A 224 25.22 -56.88 -1.63
CA SER A 224 25.54 -57.95 -2.59
C SER A 224 25.50 -59.29 -1.87
N ASP A 225 24.87 -60.29 -2.46
CA ASP A 225 24.97 -61.66 -1.97
C ASP A 225 26.28 -62.34 -2.41
N GLU A 226 26.52 -63.57 -1.94
CA GLU A 226 27.74 -64.35 -2.25
C GLU A 226 27.85 -64.69 -3.76
N GLU A 227 26.78 -64.54 -4.52
CA GLU A 227 26.69 -64.78 -5.97
C GLU A 227 26.86 -63.49 -6.80
N GLY A 228 26.97 -62.34 -6.12
CA GLY A 228 27.20 -61.03 -6.73
C GLY A 228 25.94 -60.31 -7.20
N GLU A 229 24.74 -60.78 -6.86
CA GLU A 229 23.50 -60.04 -7.11
C GLU A 229 23.33 -58.90 -6.09
N GLU A 230 23.19 -57.69 -6.62
CA GLU A 230 22.95 -56.49 -5.81
C GLU A 230 21.45 -56.34 -5.49
N THR A 231 21.09 -56.51 -4.22
CA THR A 231 19.74 -56.20 -3.72
C THR A 231 19.70 -54.78 -3.16
N GLN A 232 18.79 -53.95 -3.71
CA GLN A 232 18.50 -52.62 -3.16
C GLN A 232 17.30 -52.67 -2.21
N ARG A 233 17.49 -52.22 -0.97
CA ARG A 233 16.43 -52.10 0.03
C ARG A 233 16.28 -50.65 0.49
N ASN A 234 15.03 -50.22 0.68
CA ASN A 234 14.69 -48.92 1.21
C ASN A 234 14.42 -49.01 2.71
N TYR A 235 15.08 -48.16 3.48
CA TYR A 235 14.89 -48.05 4.92
C TYR A 235 14.29 -46.71 5.30
N ILE A 236 13.35 -46.73 6.25
CA ILE A 236 12.73 -45.52 6.79
C ILE A 236 13.60 -45.01 7.95
N GLY A 237 13.99 -43.74 7.86
CA GLY A 237 14.71 -43.02 8.89
C GLY A 237 14.01 -41.76 9.34
N LYS A 238 14.32 -41.28 10.54
CA LYS A 238 13.87 -40.01 11.10
C LYS A 238 15.05 -39.08 11.34
N ILE A 239 14.94 -37.86 10.83
CA ILE A 239 15.99 -36.84 10.98
C ILE A 239 15.98 -36.30 12.42
N LYS A 240 17.14 -36.38 13.08
CA LYS A 240 17.37 -35.86 14.42
C LYS A 240 17.81 -34.39 14.40
N PRO A 241 17.83 -33.70 15.57
CA PRO A 241 18.30 -32.32 15.65
C PRO A 241 19.70 -32.12 15.05
N PRO A 242 19.95 -31.00 14.34
CA PRO A 242 21.25 -30.70 13.78
C PRO A 242 22.28 -30.41 14.86
N PHE A 243 23.54 -30.68 14.56
CA PHE A 243 24.68 -30.29 15.38
C PHE A 243 25.83 -29.75 14.53
N MET A 244 26.76 -29.06 15.18
CA MET A 244 27.92 -28.45 14.53
C MET A 244 29.17 -29.30 14.74
N ARG A 245 29.87 -29.60 13.65
CA ARG A 245 31.18 -30.26 13.68
C ARG A 245 32.09 -29.60 12.63
N GLY A 246 33.22 -29.06 13.07
CA GLY A 246 34.18 -28.40 12.17
C GLY A 246 33.61 -27.20 11.41
N GLY A 247 32.70 -26.43 12.01
CA GLY A 247 32.08 -25.26 11.37
C GLY A 247 30.98 -25.56 10.34
N LYS A 248 30.58 -26.84 10.19
CA LYS A 248 29.51 -27.27 9.29
C LYS A 248 28.39 -27.96 10.06
N TRP A 249 27.16 -27.78 9.58
CA TRP A 249 25.98 -28.47 10.09
C TRP A 249 25.96 -29.93 9.64
N HIS A 250 25.64 -30.82 10.58
CA HIS A 250 25.45 -32.24 10.39
C HIS A 250 24.14 -32.68 11.02
N TRP A 251 23.58 -33.77 10.52
CA TRP A 251 22.35 -34.39 11.05
C TRP A 251 22.57 -35.88 11.25
N ASP A 252 22.07 -36.39 12.37
CA ASP A 252 21.91 -37.83 12.56
C ASP A 252 20.56 -38.28 12.00
N ILE A 253 20.53 -39.51 11.47
CA ILE A 253 19.31 -40.16 10.99
C ILE A 253 19.16 -41.45 11.78
N GLU A 254 18.05 -41.55 12.50
CA GLU A 254 17.69 -42.76 13.25
C GLU A 254 16.82 -43.64 12.36
N TYR A 255 17.28 -44.85 12.07
CA TYR A 255 16.56 -45.83 11.27
C TYR A 255 15.88 -46.84 12.20
N GLU A 256 14.68 -47.31 11.83
CA GLU A 256 13.92 -48.26 12.66
C GLU A 256 14.56 -49.67 12.67
N GLU A 257 15.30 -50.03 11.63
CA GLU A 257 15.77 -51.42 11.40
C GLU A 257 17.30 -51.53 11.16
N LEU A 258 18.07 -50.46 11.39
CA LEU A 258 19.52 -50.42 11.11
C LEU A 258 20.33 -49.93 12.31
N GLU A 259 21.56 -50.43 12.43
CA GLU A 259 22.57 -49.86 13.33
C GLU A 259 22.91 -48.40 12.95
N ALA A 260 23.42 -47.66 13.93
CA ALA A 260 23.68 -46.22 13.83
C ALA A 260 24.46 -45.84 12.56
N ALA A 261 23.83 -45.02 11.71
CA ALA A 261 24.46 -44.49 10.52
C ALA A 261 25.35 -43.27 10.85
N PRO A 262 26.40 -43.01 10.03
CA PRO A 262 27.20 -41.81 10.21
C PRO A 262 26.36 -40.53 9.98
N PRO A 263 26.70 -39.42 10.66
CA PRO A 263 26.03 -38.14 10.44
C PRO A 263 26.22 -37.62 9.01
N VAL A 264 25.16 -37.08 8.42
CA VAL A 264 25.15 -36.58 7.03
C VAL A 264 25.30 -35.05 6.98
N GLN A 265 25.91 -34.56 5.90
CA GLN A 265 26.04 -33.12 5.61
C GLN A 265 24.86 -32.58 4.80
N ILE A 266 24.79 -31.25 4.66
CA ILE A 266 23.67 -30.52 4.04
C ILE A 266 23.30 -31.07 2.66
N GLU A 267 24.28 -31.25 1.77
CA GLU A 267 24.03 -31.69 0.39
C GLU A 267 23.53 -33.13 0.32
N GLU A 268 24.04 -34.00 1.18
CA GLU A 268 23.65 -35.40 1.26
C GLU A 268 22.23 -35.51 1.82
N LEU A 269 21.93 -34.82 2.92
CA LEU A 269 20.59 -34.75 3.48
C LEU A 269 19.57 -34.20 2.47
N ALA A 270 19.94 -33.16 1.72
CA ALA A 270 19.10 -32.60 0.68
C ALA A 270 18.81 -33.61 -0.46
N ARG A 271 19.78 -34.47 -0.81
CA ARG A 271 19.55 -35.55 -1.79
C ARG A 271 18.64 -36.63 -1.24
N THR A 272 18.81 -37.05 0.02
CA THR A 272 17.98 -38.08 0.65
C THR A 272 16.52 -37.64 0.78
N VAL A 273 16.27 -36.39 1.19
CA VAL A 273 14.92 -35.81 1.26
C VAL A 273 14.32 -35.69 -0.15
N ASN A 274 15.12 -35.28 -1.15
CA ASN A 274 14.65 -35.20 -2.53
C ASN A 274 14.28 -36.59 -3.09
N TYR A 275 15.10 -37.61 -2.83
CA TYR A 275 14.82 -38.99 -3.21
C TYR A 275 13.51 -39.49 -2.57
N SER A 276 13.35 -39.28 -1.27
CA SER A 276 12.13 -39.64 -0.53
C SER A 276 10.88 -39.01 -1.17
N PHE A 277 10.95 -37.72 -1.51
CA PHE A 277 9.87 -37.02 -2.22
C PHE A 277 9.59 -37.62 -3.61
N GLN A 278 10.63 -37.94 -4.37
CA GLN A 278 10.49 -38.56 -5.70
C GLN A 278 9.83 -39.94 -5.63
N MET A 279 10.10 -40.69 -4.56
CA MET A 279 9.45 -41.98 -4.28
C MET A 279 8.01 -41.85 -3.77
N GLY A 280 7.52 -40.62 -3.56
CA GLY A 280 6.18 -40.37 -3.02
C GLY A 280 6.03 -40.63 -1.52
N HIS A 281 7.15 -40.70 -0.79
CA HIS A 281 7.15 -40.89 0.67
C HIS A 281 6.60 -39.66 1.39
N ASN A 282 5.83 -39.87 2.45
CA ASN A 282 5.33 -38.77 3.26
C ASN A 282 6.43 -38.28 4.21
N LEU A 283 7.02 -37.12 3.88
CA LEU A 283 8.15 -36.53 4.60
C LEU A 283 7.78 -35.94 5.96
N VAL A 284 6.56 -35.43 6.11
CA VAL A 284 6.17 -34.65 7.29
C VAL A 284 5.78 -35.60 8.43
N PRO A 285 6.22 -35.35 9.68
CA PRO A 285 5.74 -36.12 10.81
C PRO A 285 4.21 -36.06 10.89
N ASN A 286 3.57 -37.22 11.09
CA ASN A 286 2.18 -37.27 11.53
C ASN A 286 2.05 -36.71 12.95
#